data_AF-A0A2K8P0U0-F1
#
_entry.id   AF-A0A2K8P0U0-F1
#
_cell.length_a   1.000
_cell.length_b   1.000
_cell.length_c   1.000
_cell.angle_alpha   90.00
_cell.angle_beta   90.00
_cell.angle_gamma   90.00
#
_symmetry.space_group_name_H-M   'P 1'
#
loop_
_entity.id
_entity.type
_entity.pdbx_description
1 polymer ?
#
loop_
_entity_poly.entity_id
_entity_poly.type
_entity_poly.pdbx_seq_one_letter_code
_entity_poly.pdbx_strand_id
1 'polypeptide(L)'
;MLFIYNQNILVEIKELEKNHFLIGDTIYDNLPQSLIDDAFNLSNWNRALKFKTIETTTKILKNGFFIIKFEVYYDYANSKIVTISKNQFHQKVLEQNLFKNDFLQTVFDFRNRNKQNYQTKTLQQNFFDKNFVEVINEINLDLNRCLINDDFETKNNKFKVLFKMGTKFKIEQNELSQTIYTLPFSDSNLTLIDFKTNKIYIKGQFSWKYNLNLDLVYEDKILINDLKTLLVNNIVEHTDVKFKNWHLFNATYDPKYLVDEIAFLSTNNFDVINNYLKALFNEMRINFYSSLYQNQEVKNALALTAKTPEEKTTLITEINRYSVFTTLDKNSLKHS
;
A
#
# COMPACT_ATOMS: atom_id res chain seq x y z
N MET A 1 10.58 -16.10 11.42
CA MET A 1 11.33 -14.85 11.12
C MET A 1 10.55 -14.05 10.08
N LEU A 2 10.57 -12.72 10.14
CA LEU A 2 10.03 -11.83 9.12
C LEU A 2 11.17 -11.46 8.17
N PHE A 3 10.99 -11.63 6.87
CA PHE A 3 11.87 -10.98 5.92
C PHE A 3 11.53 -9.48 5.88
N ILE A 4 12.53 -8.61 6.05
CA ILE A 4 12.31 -7.17 6.05
C ILE A 4 12.71 -6.56 4.69
N TYR A 5 13.97 -6.75 4.27
CA TYR A 5 14.49 -6.24 3.00
C TYR A 5 15.91 -6.72 2.73
N ASN A 6 16.36 -6.47 1.50
CA ASN A 6 17.77 -6.54 1.10
C ASN A 6 18.44 -5.18 1.27
N GLN A 7 19.60 -5.14 1.92
CA GLN A 7 20.43 -3.95 2.08
C GLN A 7 21.77 -4.11 1.40
N ASN A 8 22.25 -3.02 0.79
CA ASN A 8 23.61 -2.91 0.29
C ASN A 8 24.33 -1.79 1.06
N ILE A 9 25.55 -2.05 1.52
CA ILE A 9 26.38 -1.07 2.20
C ILE A 9 27.77 -1.05 1.59
N LEU A 10 28.44 0.09 1.73
CA LEU A 10 29.84 0.21 1.41
C LEU A 10 30.66 0.04 2.69
N VAL A 11 31.58 -0.91 2.71
CA VAL A 11 32.44 -1.20 3.86
C VAL A 11 33.83 -0.63 3.59
N GLU A 12 34.30 0.21 4.51
CA GLU A 12 35.66 0.72 4.49
C GLU A 12 36.64 -0.38 4.88
N ILE A 13 37.75 -0.44 4.16
CA ILE A 13 38.90 -1.28 4.46
C ILE A 13 40.16 -0.42 4.45
N LYS A 14 41.01 -0.61 5.46
CA LYS A 14 42.32 0.04 5.56
C LYS A 14 43.40 -1.01 5.46
N GLU A 15 44.30 -0.86 4.49
CA GLU A 15 45.55 -1.63 4.43
C GLU A 15 46.53 -1.03 5.44
N LEU A 16 47.01 -1.86 6.37
CA LEU A 16 47.98 -1.50 7.40
C LEU A 16 49.37 -2.04 7.06
N GLU A 17 50.38 -1.62 7.81
CA GLU A 17 51.71 -2.23 7.71
C GLU A 17 51.69 -3.75 7.92
N LYS A 18 52.66 -4.45 7.31
CA LYS A 18 52.77 -5.92 7.32
C LYS A 18 51.60 -6.65 6.63
N ASN A 19 50.92 -5.99 5.69
CA ASN A 19 49.81 -6.55 4.90
C ASN A 19 48.62 -7.02 5.73
N HIS A 20 48.36 -6.38 6.87
CA HIS A 20 47.13 -6.59 7.62
C HIS A 20 46.03 -5.64 7.11
N PHE A 21 44.77 -6.04 7.30
CA PHE A 21 43.62 -5.26 6.87
C PHE A 21 42.68 -4.97 8.02
N LEU A 22 42.36 -3.70 8.25
CA LEU A 22 41.37 -3.28 9.23
C LEU A 22 40.01 -3.06 8.55
N ILE A 23 38.98 -3.74 9.05
CA ILE A 23 37.58 -3.59 8.62
C ILE A 23 36.70 -3.52 9.88
N GLY A 24 35.93 -2.43 10.00
CA GLY A 24 35.16 -2.13 11.21
C GLY A 24 36.08 -2.05 12.43
N ASP A 25 35.93 -2.98 13.37
CA ASP A 25 36.72 -3.10 14.59
C ASP A 25 37.73 -4.27 14.57
N THR A 26 37.86 -4.97 13.45
CA THR A 26 38.62 -6.23 13.36
C THR A 26 39.79 -6.12 12.38
N ILE A 27 40.96 -6.64 12.80
CA ILE A 27 42.14 -6.79 11.94
C ILE A 27 42.17 -8.22 11.38
N TYR A 28 42.40 -8.31 10.07
CA TYR A 28 42.50 -9.55 9.32
C TYR A 28 43.92 -9.71 8.77
N ASP A 29 44.52 -10.87 8.98
CA ASP A 29 45.85 -11.17 8.45
C ASP A 29 45.83 -11.40 6.94
N ASN A 30 44.71 -11.90 6.42
CA ASN A 30 44.52 -12.19 5.01
C ASN A 30 43.06 -11.97 4.59
N LEU A 31 42.87 -11.59 3.32
CA LEU A 31 41.56 -11.43 2.70
C LEU A 31 41.49 -12.17 1.36
N PRO A 32 40.30 -12.56 0.88
CA PRO A 32 40.15 -13.10 -0.46
C PRO A 32 40.66 -12.11 -1.51
N GLN A 33 41.47 -12.58 -2.48
CA GLN A 33 42.06 -11.71 -3.50
C GLN A 33 41.01 -10.93 -4.28
N SER A 34 39.88 -11.56 -4.63
CA SER A 34 38.77 -10.90 -5.32
C SER A 34 38.24 -9.67 -4.58
N LEU A 35 38.29 -9.66 -3.23
CA LEU A 35 37.86 -8.51 -2.45
C LEU A 35 38.91 -7.40 -2.48
N ILE A 36 40.19 -7.76 -2.43
CA ILE A 36 41.31 -6.80 -2.52
C ILE A 36 41.26 -6.08 -3.88
N ASP A 37 41.11 -6.86 -4.96
CA ASP A 37 41.06 -6.34 -6.33
C ASP A 37 39.91 -5.35 -6.51
N ASP A 38 38.73 -5.64 -5.94
CA ASP A 38 37.58 -4.74 -5.99
C ASP A 38 37.72 -3.52 -5.08
N ALA A 39 38.32 -3.67 -3.89
CA ALA A 39 38.26 -2.67 -2.84
C ALA A 39 39.09 -1.41 -3.09
N PHE A 40 40.23 -1.54 -3.78
CA PHE A 40 41.16 -0.43 -3.98
C PHE A 40 41.02 0.24 -5.36
N ASN A 41 39.99 -0.11 -6.12
CA ASN A 41 39.65 0.56 -7.37
C ASN A 41 38.89 1.87 -7.10
N LEU A 42 39.39 2.98 -7.65
CA LEU A 42 38.83 4.31 -7.46
C LEU A 42 37.42 4.40 -8.09
N SER A 43 36.40 4.49 -7.25
CA SER A 43 35.02 4.78 -7.65
C SER A 43 34.41 5.82 -6.70
N ASN A 44 33.61 6.74 -7.23
CA ASN A 44 33.00 7.80 -6.44
C ASN A 44 31.75 7.29 -5.71
N TRP A 45 31.86 7.13 -4.39
CA TRP A 45 30.79 6.58 -3.53
C TRP A 45 30.21 7.59 -2.54
N ASN A 46 30.24 8.89 -2.85
CA ASN A 46 29.87 9.94 -1.89
C ASN A 46 28.41 9.86 -1.37
N ARG A 47 27.51 9.16 -2.07
CA ARG A 47 26.10 9.00 -1.67
C ARG A 47 25.77 7.64 -1.04
N ALA A 48 26.74 6.72 -0.94
CA ALA A 48 26.50 5.40 -0.38
C ALA A 48 26.41 5.43 1.15
N LEU A 49 25.65 4.51 1.73
CA LEU A 49 25.64 4.26 3.18
C LEU A 49 26.92 3.48 3.55
N LYS A 50 27.79 4.08 4.37
CA LYS A 50 29.16 3.58 4.61
C LYS A 50 29.37 3.06 6.02
N PHE A 51 29.80 1.81 6.16
CA PHE A 51 30.34 1.25 7.40
C PHE A 51 31.83 1.59 7.49
N LYS A 52 32.23 2.38 8.49
CA LYS A 52 33.60 2.86 8.64
C LYS A 52 34.37 2.01 9.64
N THR A 53 35.68 2.00 9.47
CA THR A 53 36.60 1.43 10.45
C THR A 53 36.68 2.30 11.70
N ILE A 54 37.05 1.70 12.83
CA ILE A 54 37.45 2.44 14.02
C ILE A 54 38.70 3.29 13.76
N GLU A 55 38.92 4.28 14.62
CA GLU A 55 40.19 4.99 14.64
C GLU A 55 41.32 4.03 15.04
N THR A 56 42.48 4.18 14.42
CA THR A 56 43.66 3.37 14.69
C THR A 56 44.91 4.25 14.70
N THR A 57 45.84 3.92 15.59
CA THR A 57 47.18 4.54 15.66
C THR A 57 48.17 3.87 14.71
N THR A 58 47.79 2.75 14.09
CA THR A 58 48.65 2.03 13.15
C THR A 58 48.70 2.78 11.82
N LYS A 59 49.88 2.84 11.17
CA LYS A 59 50.04 3.51 9.88
C LYS A 59 49.18 2.85 8.80
N ILE A 60 48.38 3.68 8.14
CA ILE A 60 47.50 3.28 7.02
C ILE A 60 48.28 3.47 5.72
N LEU A 61 48.41 2.41 4.94
CA LEU A 61 49.05 2.43 3.62
C LEU A 61 48.06 2.87 2.54
N LYS A 62 46.84 2.32 2.57
CA LYS A 62 45.77 2.61 1.61
C LYS A 62 44.39 2.51 2.26
N ASN A 63 43.45 3.29 1.73
CA ASN A 63 42.03 3.18 2.03
C ASN A 63 41.31 2.62 0.80
N GLY A 64 40.40 1.68 1.04
CA GLY A 64 39.57 1.08 0.02
C GLY A 64 38.14 0.91 0.51
N PHE A 65 37.27 0.49 -0.40
CA PHE A 65 35.87 0.24 -0.12
C PHE A 65 35.34 -0.92 -0.94
N PHE A 66 34.60 -1.83 -0.32
CA PHE A 66 33.89 -2.92 -1.02
C PHE A 66 32.41 -2.96 -0.64
N ILE A 67 31.58 -3.59 -1.46
CA ILE A 67 30.13 -3.65 -1.22
C ILE A 67 29.76 -4.97 -0.55
N ILE A 68 29.02 -4.87 0.56
CA ILE A 68 28.32 -6.03 1.14
C ILE A 68 26.84 -5.92 0.81
N LYS A 69 26.27 -7.02 0.33
CA LYS A 69 24.83 -7.24 0.20
C LYS A 69 24.37 -8.25 1.25
N PHE A 70 23.28 -7.93 1.94
CA PHE A 70 22.73 -8.80 2.97
C PHE A 70 21.22 -8.64 3.11
N GLU A 71 20.59 -9.71 3.58
CA GLU A 71 19.19 -9.75 3.94
C GLU A 71 19.03 -9.34 5.40
N VAL A 72 17.97 -8.61 5.70
CA VAL A 72 17.58 -8.23 7.06
C VAL A 72 16.31 -8.97 7.43
N TYR A 73 16.38 -9.71 8.53
CA TYR A 73 15.25 -10.43 9.10
C TYR A 73 14.95 -9.94 10.51
N TYR A 74 13.68 -10.03 10.89
CA TYR A 74 13.29 -10.00 12.29
C TYR A 74 13.03 -11.41 12.81
N ASP A 75 13.72 -11.78 13.88
CA ASP A 75 13.44 -13.00 14.63
C ASP A 75 12.53 -12.68 15.82
N TYR A 76 11.23 -12.94 15.64
CA TYR A 76 10.19 -12.68 16.63
C TYR A 76 10.43 -13.42 17.95
N ALA A 77 10.93 -14.65 17.90
CA ALA A 77 11.09 -15.50 19.08
C ALA A 77 12.18 -14.98 20.02
N ASN A 78 13.22 -14.38 19.45
CA ASN A 78 14.36 -13.85 20.18
C ASN A 78 14.36 -12.31 20.26
N SER A 79 13.32 -11.65 19.74
CA SER A 79 13.22 -10.20 19.63
C SER A 79 14.48 -9.52 19.09
N LYS A 80 15.09 -10.10 18.04
CA LYS A 80 16.38 -9.63 17.48
C LYS A 80 16.35 -9.45 15.96
N ILE A 81 17.14 -8.51 15.48
CA ILE A 81 17.47 -8.43 14.05
C ILE A 81 18.53 -9.47 13.73
N VAL A 82 18.33 -10.16 12.60
CA VAL A 82 19.30 -11.08 12.02
C VAL A 82 19.68 -10.56 10.63
N THR A 83 20.97 -10.38 10.41
CA THR A 83 21.53 -10.04 9.11
C THR A 83 22.19 -11.28 8.52
N ILE A 84 21.89 -11.56 7.25
CA ILE A 84 22.36 -12.77 6.57
C ILE A 84 23.01 -12.39 5.24
N SER A 85 24.25 -12.81 5.02
CA SER A 85 24.91 -12.75 3.72
C SER A 85 25.25 -14.14 3.20
N LYS A 86 25.11 -14.35 1.88
CA LYS A 86 25.52 -15.59 1.21
C LYS A 86 27.04 -15.78 1.18
N ASN A 87 27.81 -14.70 1.34
CA ASN A 87 29.27 -14.76 1.41
C ASN A 87 29.70 -14.86 2.88
N GLN A 88 30.47 -15.90 3.21
CA GLN A 88 30.91 -16.16 4.59
C GLN A 88 31.80 -15.06 5.16
N PHE A 89 32.67 -14.44 4.34
CA PHE A 89 33.50 -13.33 4.78
C PHE A 89 32.63 -12.10 5.09
N HIS A 90 31.65 -11.80 4.22
CA HIS A 90 30.69 -10.72 4.49
C HIS A 90 29.92 -10.97 5.79
N GLN A 91 29.49 -12.22 6.03
CA GLN A 91 28.81 -12.59 7.27
C GLN A 91 29.69 -12.30 8.50
N LYS A 92 31.00 -12.58 8.45
CA LYS A 92 31.93 -12.22 9.54
C LYS A 92 31.97 -10.71 9.81
N VAL A 93 31.93 -9.87 8.76
CA VAL A 93 31.88 -8.41 8.91
C VAL A 93 30.55 -7.97 9.55
N LEU A 94 29.43 -8.54 9.10
CA LEU A 94 28.09 -8.26 9.67
C LEU A 94 27.97 -8.74 11.13
N GLU A 95 28.81 -9.69 11.54
CA GLU A 95 28.80 -10.25 12.89
C GLU A 95 29.59 -9.44 13.91
N GLN A 96 30.42 -8.49 13.47
CA GLN A 96 31.22 -7.60 14.32
C GLN A 96 30.34 -6.78 15.28
N ASN A 97 30.91 -6.45 16.45
CA ASN A 97 30.20 -5.69 17.48
C ASN A 97 29.92 -4.26 17.00
N LEU A 98 30.90 -3.59 16.40
CA LEU A 98 30.72 -2.25 15.81
C LEU A 98 29.59 -2.23 14.78
N PHE A 99 29.50 -3.28 13.95
CA PHE A 99 28.44 -3.40 12.95
C PHE A 99 27.06 -3.51 13.60
N LYS A 100 26.90 -4.52 14.47
CA LYS A 100 25.61 -4.82 15.11
C LYS A 100 25.17 -3.67 16.00
N ASN A 101 26.03 -3.18 16.88
CA ASN A 101 25.63 -2.28 17.94
C ASN A 101 25.49 -0.82 17.51
N ASP A 102 26.33 -0.37 16.57
CA ASP A 102 26.44 1.05 16.24
C ASP A 102 25.94 1.34 14.83
N PHE A 103 26.45 0.61 13.83
CA PHE A 103 26.13 0.91 12.44
C PHE A 103 24.73 0.46 12.01
N LEU A 104 24.22 -0.64 12.56
CA LEU A 104 22.90 -1.15 12.18
C LEU A 104 21.77 -0.14 12.43
N GLN A 105 21.88 0.70 13.48
CA GLN A 105 20.93 1.80 13.69
C GLN A 105 20.97 2.81 12.54
N THR A 106 22.17 3.18 12.06
CA THR A 106 22.34 4.08 10.91
C THR A 106 21.68 3.51 9.65
N VAL A 107 21.73 2.19 9.45
CA VAL A 107 21.03 1.52 8.35
C VAL A 107 19.52 1.73 8.45
N PHE A 108 18.95 1.62 9.64
CA PHE A 108 17.51 1.82 9.85
C PHE A 108 17.10 3.29 9.75
N ASP A 109 17.89 4.21 10.28
CA ASP A 109 17.65 5.66 10.12
C ASP A 109 17.62 6.04 8.64
N PHE A 110 18.56 5.53 7.85
CA PHE A 110 18.61 5.75 6.41
C PHE A 110 17.36 5.20 5.69
N ARG A 111 16.82 4.07 6.14
CA ARG A 111 15.57 3.49 5.61
C ARG A 111 14.35 4.33 6.00
N ASN A 112 14.28 4.77 7.25
CA ASN A 112 13.12 5.47 7.79
C ASN A 112 12.93 6.89 7.23
N ARG A 113 13.99 7.52 6.70
CA ARG A 113 14.02 8.94 6.27
C ARG A 113 12.90 9.38 5.32
N ASN A 114 12.32 8.47 4.54
CA ASN A 114 11.29 8.77 3.55
C ASN A 114 9.88 8.25 3.92
N LYS A 115 9.68 7.67 5.10
CA LYS A 115 8.40 7.04 5.48
C LYS A 115 7.46 8.02 6.19
N GLN A 116 6.58 8.72 5.46
CA GLN A 116 5.82 9.85 6.02
C GLN A 116 4.29 9.71 6.17
N ASN A 117 3.66 8.58 5.86
CA ASN A 117 2.22 8.68 5.54
C ASN A 117 1.23 8.44 6.69
N TYR A 118 1.64 7.93 7.85
CA TYR A 118 0.75 7.64 8.99
C TYR A 118 1.54 7.30 10.28
N GLN A 119 0.86 7.32 11.43
CA GLN A 119 1.46 7.06 12.74
C GLN A 119 2.03 5.64 12.87
N THR A 120 3.19 5.54 13.51
CA THR A 120 3.86 4.27 13.81
C THR A 120 3.25 3.65 15.06
N LYS A 121 2.86 2.37 14.98
CA LYS A 121 2.25 1.61 16.08
C LYS A 121 3.24 0.57 16.61
N THR A 122 3.28 0.38 17.92
CA THR A 122 4.11 -0.67 18.53
C THR A 122 3.44 -2.03 18.39
N LEU A 123 4.09 -2.95 17.67
CA LEU A 123 3.56 -4.30 17.44
C LEU A 123 4.13 -5.30 18.44
N GLN A 124 3.22 -6.05 19.07
CA GLN A 124 3.54 -7.11 20.03
C GLN A 124 3.70 -8.46 19.33
N GLN A 125 4.35 -9.43 19.98
CA GLN A 125 4.59 -10.75 19.40
C GLN A 125 3.30 -11.46 18.97
N ASN A 126 2.24 -11.35 19.78
CA ASN A 126 0.93 -11.95 19.51
C ASN A 126 0.28 -11.50 18.18
N PHE A 127 0.68 -10.36 17.64
CA PHE A 127 0.24 -9.90 16.32
C PHE A 127 0.77 -10.81 15.21
N PHE A 128 2.03 -11.25 15.32
CA PHE A 128 2.69 -12.14 14.36
C PHE A 128 2.26 -13.59 14.51
N ASP A 129 1.84 -14.00 15.72
CA ASP A 129 1.29 -15.33 15.95
C ASP A 129 -0.09 -15.50 15.30
N LYS A 130 -0.86 -14.40 15.18
CA LYS A 130 -2.22 -14.40 14.62
C LYS A 130 -2.27 -14.09 13.13
N ASN A 131 -1.31 -13.32 12.61
CA ASN A 131 -1.37 -12.79 11.26
C ASN A 131 -0.15 -13.21 10.44
N PHE A 132 -0.40 -13.68 9.22
CA PHE A 132 0.65 -13.78 8.22
C PHE A 132 0.93 -12.40 7.64
N VAL A 133 2.11 -11.85 7.95
CA VAL A 133 2.47 -10.47 7.63
C VAL A 133 3.58 -10.43 6.58
N GLU A 134 3.51 -9.43 5.72
CA GLU A 134 4.54 -9.12 4.74
C GLU A 134 5.01 -7.68 4.90
N VAL A 135 6.32 -7.45 4.72
CA VAL A 135 6.88 -6.10 4.69
C VAL A 135 6.77 -5.55 3.28
N ILE A 136 6.20 -4.37 3.14
CA ILE A 136 6.09 -3.66 1.87
C ILE A 136 6.94 -2.39 1.89
N ASN A 137 7.44 -2.01 0.71
CA ASN A 137 8.25 -0.79 0.55
C ASN A 137 7.38 0.42 0.19
N GLU A 138 6.30 0.20 -0.56
CA GLU A 138 5.39 1.24 -1.00
C GLU A 138 3.94 0.73 -0.96
N ILE A 139 3.04 1.64 -0.63
CA ILE A 139 1.60 1.45 -0.66
C ILE A 139 1.08 2.19 -1.89
N ASN A 140 0.87 1.48 -2.99
CA ASN A 140 0.22 2.03 -4.18
C ASN A 140 -1.27 1.70 -4.11
N LEU A 141 -2.05 2.61 -3.55
CA LEU A 141 -3.48 2.40 -3.29
C LEU A 141 -4.36 3.36 -4.05
N ASP A 142 -5.42 2.78 -4.61
CA ASP A 142 -6.62 3.53 -4.93
C ASP A 142 -7.41 3.73 -3.64
N LEU A 143 -7.47 4.97 -3.13
CA LEU A 143 -8.23 5.28 -1.93
C LEU A 143 -9.74 5.11 -2.11
N ASN A 144 -10.21 4.96 -3.35
CA ASN A 144 -11.58 4.54 -3.58
C ASN A 144 -11.79 3.20 -2.89
N ARG A 145 -12.67 3.20 -1.88
CA ARG A 145 -13.06 2.02 -1.09
C ARG A 145 -12.05 1.55 -0.05
N CYS A 146 -11.12 2.43 0.33
CA CYS A 146 -10.34 2.19 1.53
C CYS A 146 -11.17 2.56 2.77
N LEU A 147 -11.07 1.75 3.82
CA LEU A 147 -11.46 2.12 5.19
C LEU A 147 -10.22 2.60 5.93
N ILE A 148 -10.25 3.84 6.40
CA ILE A 148 -9.15 4.45 7.13
C ILE A 148 -9.54 4.79 8.56
N ASN A 149 -8.56 4.86 9.45
CA ASN A 149 -8.73 5.44 10.78
C ASN A 149 -8.41 6.96 10.77
N ASP A 150 -8.52 7.60 11.92
CA ASP A 150 -8.20 9.03 12.09
C ASP A 150 -6.71 9.37 11.89
N ASP A 151 -5.81 8.38 11.97
CA ASP A 151 -4.36 8.59 11.84
C ASP A 151 -3.89 8.71 10.38
N PHE A 152 -4.78 8.46 9.41
CA PHE A 152 -4.45 8.52 7.98
C PHE A 152 -4.78 9.90 7.39
N GLU A 153 -3.78 10.60 6.86
CA GLU A 153 -3.97 11.94 6.28
C GLU A 153 -4.56 11.86 4.86
N THR A 154 -5.71 12.50 4.66
CA THR A 154 -6.43 12.52 3.38
C THR A 154 -6.28 13.81 2.58
N LYS A 155 -5.68 14.87 3.17
CA LYS A 155 -5.72 16.25 2.67
C LYS A 155 -5.23 16.43 1.23
N ASN A 156 -4.26 15.64 0.79
CA ASN A 156 -3.66 15.73 -0.54
C ASN A 156 -4.11 14.61 -1.50
N ASN A 157 -5.00 13.71 -1.06
CA ASN A 157 -5.36 12.53 -1.83
C ASN A 157 -6.70 12.69 -2.54
N LYS A 158 -6.77 12.26 -3.81
CA LYS A 158 -8.00 12.29 -4.61
C LYS A 158 -8.71 10.94 -4.52
N PHE A 159 -9.95 10.94 -4.05
CA PHE A 159 -10.89 9.81 -4.07
C PHE A 159 -12.30 10.29 -4.40
N LYS A 160 -13.18 9.39 -4.84
CA LYS A 160 -14.62 9.62 -4.98
C LYS A 160 -15.39 9.14 -3.75
N VAL A 161 -15.00 7.98 -3.23
CA VAL A 161 -15.63 7.32 -2.08
C VAL A 161 -14.57 6.82 -1.12
N LEU A 162 -14.69 7.20 0.15
CA LEU A 162 -13.80 6.77 1.23
C LEU A 162 -14.63 6.31 2.42
N PHE A 163 -14.16 5.28 3.12
CA PHE A 163 -14.71 4.84 4.39
C PHE A 163 -13.80 5.31 5.52
N LYS A 164 -14.38 5.76 6.62
CA LYS A 164 -13.67 6.25 7.79
C LYS A 164 -14.20 5.60 9.05
N MET A 165 -13.32 5.23 9.96
CA MET A 165 -13.70 4.77 11.30
C MET A 165 -14.18 5.94 12.17
N GLY A 166 -15.14 5.71 13.06
CA GLY A 166 -15.69 6.73 13.93
C GLY A 166 -16.69 6.17 14.93
N THR A 167 -17.39 7.06 15.63
CA THR A 167 -18.29 6.70 16.73
C THR A 167 -19.74 6.51 16.29
N LYS A 168 -20.14 7.09 15.16
CA LYS A 168 -21.50 7.01 14.62
C LYS A 168 -21.47 6.90 13.11
N PHE A 169 -22.50 6.26 12.57
CA PHE A 169 -22.69 6.29 11.13
C PHE A 169 -23.05 7.69 10.65
N LYS A 170 -22.34 8.16 9.63
CA LYS A 170 -22.68 9.39 8.91
C LYS A 170 -22.17 9.31 7.47
N ILE A 171 -22.89 9.97 6.57
CA ILE A 171 -22.46 10.17 5.20
C ILE A 171 -22.26 11.68 5.03
N GLU A 172 -21.05 12.08 4.66
CA GLU A 172 -20.71 13.48 4.43
C GLU A 172 -20.02 13.66 3.10
N GLN A 173 -20.11 14.87 2.56
CA GLN A 173 -19.36 15.28 1.39
C GLN A 173 -18.44 16.42 1.74
N ASN A 174 -17.19 16.34 1.30
CA ASN A 174 -16.27 17.45 1.46
C ASN A 174 -16.39 18.47 0.32
N GLU A 175 -15.63 19.55 0.41
CA GLU A 175 -15.60 20.64 -0.58
C GLU A 175 -15.19 20.17 -1.99
N LEU A 176 -14.47 19.06 -2.08
CA LEU A 176 -14.04 18.43 -3.32
C LEU A 176 -15.08 17.45 -3.91
N SER A 177 -16.31 17.43 -3.36
CA SER A 177 -17.39 16.51 -3.74
C SER A 177 -17.03 15.03 -3.58
N GLN A 178 -16.17 14.73 -2.60
CA GLN A 178 -15.80 13.37 -2.26
C GLN A 178 -16.72 12.87 -1.15
N THR A 179 -17.29 11.69 -1.31
CA THR A 179 -18.21 11.11 -0.32
C THR A 179 -17.43 10.30 0.71
N ILE A 180 -17.67 10.59 1.98
CA ILE A 180 -17.03 9.94 3.12
C ILE A 180 -18.12 9.27 3.96
N TYR A 181 -18.03 7.96 4.08
CA TYR A 181 -18.87 7.17 4.96
C TYR A 181 -18.11 6.96 6.26
N THR A 182 -18.63 7.46 7.37
CA THR A 182 -18.09 7.13 8.69
C THR A 182 -18.83 5.91 9.22
N LEU A 183 -18.11 4.86 9.61
CA LEU A 183 -18.68 3.67 10.22
C LEU A 183 -18.49 3.73 11.75
N PRO A 184 -19.48 3.27 12.53
CA PRO A 184 -19.37 3.15 13.99
C PRO A 184 -18.48 1.96 14.36
N PHE A 185 -17.19 2.10 14.10
CA PHE A 185 -16.18 1.08 14.36
C PHE A 185 -14.90 1.79 14.81
N SER A 186 -14.21 1.22 15.79
CA SER A 186 -12.93 1.71 16.28
C SER A 186 -12.02 0.53 16.54
N ASP A 187 -10.87 0.51 15.86
CA ASP A 187 -9.76 -0.35 16.19
C ASP A 187 -8.49 0.47 16.04
N SER A 188 -7.82 0.72 17.16
CA SER A 188 -6.58 1.50 17.19
C SER A 188 -5.42 0.78 16.51
N ASN A 189 -5.52 -0.51 16.20
CA ASN A 189 -4.48 -1.26 15.49
C ASN A 189 -4.64 -1.14 13.97
N LEU A 190 -5.86 -0.96 13.46
CA LEU A 190 -6.11 -0.80 12.03
C LEU A 190 -5.81 0.63 11.60
N THR A 191 -5.00 0.78 10.55
CA THR A 191 -4.76 2.11 9.95
C THR A 191 -5.51 2.25 8.64
N LEU A 192 -5.35 1.27 7.75
CA LEU A 192 -6.00 1.29 6.45
C LEU A 192 -6.38 -0.13 6.03
N ILE A 193 -7.56 -0.27 5.44
CA ILE A 193 -8.05 -1.51 4.84
C ILE A 193 -8.46 -1.21 3.40
N ASP A 194 -7.94 -1.98 2.45
CA ASP A 194 -8.41 -1.96 1.07
C ASP A 194 -9.49 -3.05 0.89
N PHE A 195 -10.76 -2.64 0.76
CA PHE A 195 -11.86 -3.57 0.56
C PHE A 195 -11.84 -4.29 -0.80
N LYS A 196 -11.09 -3.79 -1.80
CA LYS A 196 -10.95 -4.43 -3.12
C LYS A 196 -10.00 -5.61 -3.04
N THR A 197 -8.84 -5.43 -2.41
CA THR A 197 -7.81 -6.49 -2.31
C THR A 197 -7.94 -7.32 -1.03
N ASN A 198 -8.80 -6.90 -0.09
CA ASN A 198 -8.93 -7.46 1.25
C ASN A 198 -7.61 -7.41 2.06
N LYS A 199 -6.81 -6.38 1.83
CA LYS A 199 -5.52 -6.18 2.50
C LYS A 199 -5.64 -5.12 3.58
N ILE A 200 -4.99 -5.38 4.71
CA ILE A 200 -4.88 -4.45 5.83
C ILE A 200 -3.45 -3.96 5.90
N TYR A 201 -3.29 -2.64 6.03
CA TYR A 201 -2.02 -1.94 6.05
C TYR A 201 -1.82 -1.28 7.41
N ILE A 202 -0.62 -1.49 7.97
CA ILE A 202 -0.23 -0.97 9.28
C ILE A 202 1.25 -0.58 9.26
N LYS A 203 1.60 0.49 9.96
CA LYS A 203 3.00 0.90 10.13
C LYS A 203 3.41 0.50 11.52
N GLY A 204 4.23 -0.53 11.58
CA GLY A 204 4.75 -1.08 12.81
C GLY A 204 6.12 -0.53 13.14
N GLN A 205 6.32 -0.20 14.41
CA GLN A 205 7.61 -0.31 15.07
C GLN A 205 7.54 -1.45 16.06
N PHE A 206 8.70 -2.00 16.36
CA PHE A 206 8.85 -3.05 17.34
C PHE A 206 9.58 -2.51 18.56
N SER A 207 9.25 -3.03 19.73
CA SER A 207 9.87 -2.66 21.00
C SER A 207 11.31 -3.17 21.09
N TRP A 208 12.26 -2.54 20.40
CA TRP A 208 13.67 -2.97 20.36
C TRP A 208 14.65 -1.84 20.68
N LYS A 209 15.93 -2.20 20.82
CA LYS A 209 17.07 -1.26 20.84
C LYS A 209 17.10 -0.34 19.61
N TYR A 210 16.53 -0.76 18.48
CA TYR A 210 16.60 -0.04 17.22
C TYR A 210 15.28 0.62 16.82
N ASN A 211 15.36 1.81 16.25
CA ASN A 211 14.21 2.49 15.64
C ASN A 211 14.03 2.01 14.20
N LEU A 212 13.28 0.93 13.99
CA LEU A 212 12.92 0.43 12.65
C LEU A 212 11.42 0.55 12.42
N ASN A 213 11.04 1.33 11.41
CA ASN A 213 9.64 1.50 11.00
C ASN A 213 9.37 0.64 9.75
N LEU A 214 8.40 -0.26 9.85
CA LEU A 214 7.96 -1.12 8.74
C LEU A 214 6.55 -0.80 8.32
N ASP A 215 6.32 -0.77 7.02
CA ASP A 215 4.99 -0.80 6.45
C ASP A 215 4.67 -2.28 6.23
N LEU A 216 3.62 -2.75 6.88
CA LEU A 216 3.23 -4.15 6.88
C LEU A 216 1.88 -4.31 6.21
N VAL A 217 1.71 -5.44 5.55
CA VAL A 217 0.43 -5.86 4.99
C VAL A 217 0.08 -7.26 5.49
N TYR A 218 -1.20 -7.48 5.78
CA TYR A 218 -1.75 -8.79 6.12
C TYR A 218 -3.20 -8.89 5.66
N GLU A 219 -3.76 -10.10 5.73
CA GLU A 219 -5.16 -10.36 5.39
C GLU A 219 -5.91 -10.86 6.63
N ASP A 220 -7.09 -10.28 6.89
CA ASP A 220 -8.05 -10.79 7.86
C ASP A 220 -9.44 -10.81 7.20
N LYS A 221 -9.77 -11.93 6.56
CA LYS A 221 -11.01 -12.08 5.80
C LYS A 221 -12.25 -11.98 6.67
N ILE A 222 -12.18 -12.44 7.93
CA ILE A 222 -13.32 -12.42 8.85
C ILE A 222 -13.62 -10.97 9.22
N LEU A 223 -12.62 -10.25 9.74
CA LEU A 223 -12.77 -8.84 10.10
C LEU A 223 -13.25 -8.00 8.91
N ILE A 224 -12.69 -8.20 7.73
CA ILE A 224 -13.07 -7.45 6.52
C ILE A 224 -14.53 -7.75 6.12
N ASN A 225 -14.96 -9.00 6.21
CA ASN A 225 -16.35 -9.36 5.92
C ASN A 225 -17.32 -8.78 6.96
N ASP A 226 -16.94 -8.79 8.23
CA ASP A 226 -17.73 -8.19 9.31
C ASP A 226 -17.88 -6.68 9.09
N LEU A 227 -16.80 -5.99 8.72
CA LEU A 227 -16.81 -4.56 8.40
C LEU A 227 -17.65 -4.24 7.16
N LYS A 228 -17.56 -5.05 6.10
CA LYS A 228 -18.41 -4.92 4.91
C LYS A 228 -19.89 -5.12 5.25
N THR A 229 -20.20 -6.09 6.10
CA THR A 229 -21.57 -6.37 6.57
C THR A 229 -22.09 -5.21 7.42
N LEU A 230 -21.27 -4.71 8.35
CA LEU A 230 -21.59 -3.54 9.17
C LEU A 230 -21.89 -2.31 8.30
N LEU A 231 -21.06 -2.05 7.29
CA LEU A 231 -21.27 -0.96 6.34
C LEU A 231 -22.61 -1.07 5.62
N VAL A 232 -22.92 -2.25 5.07
CA VAL A 232 -24.17 -2.51 4.37
C VAL A 232 -25.37 -2.30 5.30
N ASN A 233 -25.35 -2.88 6.50
CA ASN A 233 -26.45 -2.75 7.46
C ASN A 233 -26.69 -1.28 7.84
N ASN A 234 -25.62 -0.53 8.12
CA ASN A 234 -25.74 0.88 8.46
C ASN A 234 -26.34 1.70 7.31
N ILE A 235 -25.96 1.43 6.06
CA ILE A 235 -26.59 2.07 4.90
C ILE A 235 -28.08 1.72 4.82
N VAL A 236 -28.43 0.44 4.95
CA VAL A 236 -29.84 -0.01 4.88
C VAL A 236 -30.72 0.67 5.93
N GLU A 237 -30.21 0.83 7.14
CA GLU A 237 -30.94 1.38 8.29
C GLU A 237 -31.02 2.92 8.30
N HIS A 238 -29.97 3.62 7.83
CA HIS A 238 -29.82 5.06 8.06
C HIS A 238 -29.90 5.91 6.79
N THR A 239 -30.10 5.31 5.62
CA THR A 239 -30.28 6.06 4.36
C THR A 239 -31.72 6.04 3.87
N ASP A 240 -32.14 7.16 3.30
CA ASP A 240 -33.43 7.27 2.61
C ASP A 240 -33.50 6.22 1.49
N VAL A 241 -34.67 5.58 1.35
CA VAL A 241 -34.97 4.62 0.30
C VAL A 241 -34.59 5.18 -1.08
N LYS A 242 -34.80 6.47 -1.33
CA LYS A 242 -34.44 7.14 -2.61
C LYS A 242 -32.96 6.99 -2.99
N PHE A 243 -32.05 6.96 -2.01
CA PHE A 243 -30.60 6.93 -2.28
C PHE A 243 -29.94 5.61 -1.91
N LYS A 244 -30.70 4.70 -1.31
CA LYS A 244 -30.19 3.48 -0.68
C LYS A 244 -29.35 2.63 -1.63
N ASN A 245 -29.87 2.31 -2.81
CA ASN A 245 -29.17 1.48 -3.79
C ASN A 245 -27.89 2.14 -4.32
N TRP A 246 -27.87 3.46 -4.44
CA TRP A 246 -26.68 4.22 -4.86
C TRP A 246 -25.58 4.18 -3.79
N HIS A 247 -25.95 4.32 -2.52
CA HIS A 247 -25.01 4.17 -1.41
C HIS A 247 -24.52 2.72 -1.27
N LEU A 248 -25.40 1.74 -1.44
CA LEU A 248 -25.02 0.31 -1.44
C LEU A 248 -24.07 -0.02 -2.60
N PHE A 249 -24.30 0.53 -3.79
CA PHE A 249 -23.36 0.40 -4.90
C PHE A 249 -22.01 1.06 -4.59
N ASN A 250 -21.98 2.25 -3.99
CA ASN A 250 -20.73 2.89 -3.57
C ASN A 250 -19.94 2.04 -2.55
N ALA A 251 -20.66 1.40 -1.62
CA ALA A 251 -20.09 0.55 -0.57
C ALA A 251 -19.52 -0.78 -1.10
N THR A 252 -20.26 -1.43 -1.99
CA THR A 252 -19.99 -2.82 -2.39
C THR A 252 -19.40 -2.95 -3.79
N TYR A 253 -19.66 -1.95 -4.64
CA TYR A 253 -19.46 -1.99 -6.08
C TYR A 253 -20.19 -3.15 -6.80
N ASP A 254 -21.23 -3.68 -6.16
CA ASP A 254 -22.05 -4.77 -6.68
C ASP A 254 -23.09 -4.20 -7.67
N PRO A 255 -23.01 -4.54 -8.97
CA PRO A 255 -23.91 -4.01 -9.99
C PRO A 255 -25.39 -4.29 -9.72
N LYS A 256 -25.72 -5.31 -8.92
CA LYS A 256 -27.11 -5.66 -8.61
C LYS A 256 -27.90 -4.47 -8.05
N TYR A 257 -27.28 -3.62 -7.23
CA TYR A 257 -27.97 -2.48 -6.64
C TYR A 257 -28.35 -1.44 -7.70
N LEU A 258 -27.55 -1.28 -8.76
CA LEU A 258 -27.90 -0.42 -9.89
C LEU A 258 -29.01 -1.05 -10.72
N VAL A 259 -28.97 -2.37 -10.92
CA VAL A 259 -30.03 -3.12 -11.62
C VAL A 259 -31.36 -3.00 -10.87
N ASP A 260 -31.36 -3.20 -9.56
CA ASP A 260 -32.55 -3.09 -8.70
C ASP A 260 -33.15 -1.68 -8.75
N GLU A 261 -32.30 -0.66 -8.73
CA GLU A 261 -32.74 0.74 -8.87
C GLU A 261 -33.39 1.00 -10.24
N ILE A 262 -32.75 0.56 -11.33
CA ILE A 262 -33.30 0.71 -12.67
C ILE A 262 -34.61 -0.07 -12.82
N ALA A 263 -34.69 -1.26 -12.24
CA ALA A 263 -35.91 -2.06 -12.22
C ALA A 263 -37.04 -1.36 -11.45
N PHE A 264 -36.74 -0.74 -10.31
CA PHE A 264 -37.70 0.08 -9.58
C PHE A 264 -38.22 1.26 -10.43
N LEU A 265 -37.36 1.86 -11.23
CA LEU A 265 -37.70 2.98 -12.12
C LEU A 265 -38.34 2.54 -13.45
N SER A 266 -38.35 1.24 -13.78
CA SER A 266 -38.71 0.68 -15.10
C SER A 266 -40.18 0.87 -15.52
N THR A 267 -41.04 1.30 -14.59
CA THR A 267 -42.40 1.74 -14.89
C THR A 267 -42.43 3.04 -15.69
N ASN A 268 -41.35 3.83 -15.63
CA ASN A 268 -41.16 5.05 -16.40
C ASN A 268 -40.49 4.75 -17.76
N ASN A 269 -40.60 5.72 -18.67
CA ASN A 269 -39.90 5.66 -19.95
C ASN A 269 -38.42 6.07 -19.79
N PHE A 270 -37.58 5.78 -20.80
CA PHE A 270 -36.13 5.95 -20.68
C PHE A 270 -35.74 7.42 -20.48
N ASP A 271 -36.44 8.36 -21.11
CA ASP A 271 -36.16 9.79 -20.98
C ASP A 271 -36.39 10.32 -19.55
N VAL A 272 -37.45 9.85 -18.88
CA VAL A 272 -37.70 10.18 -17.46
C VAL A 272 -36.60 9.62 -16.57
N ILE A 273 -36.17 8.38 -16.81
CA ILE A 273 -35.06 7.76 -16.07
C ILE A 273 -33.77 8.55 -16.30
N ASN A 274 -33.46 8.93 -17.53
CA ASN A 274 -32.25 9.69 -17.86
C ASN A 274 -32.23 11.07 -17.18
N ASN A 275 -33.37 11.76 -17.10
CA ASN A 275 -33.49 13.03 -16.38
C ASN A 275 -33.37 12.85 -14.86
N TYR A 276 -33.97 11.79 -14.31
CA TYR A 276 -33.80 11.42 -12.91
C TYR A 276 -32.32 11.18 -12.58
N LEU A 277 -31.60 10.40 -13.41
CA LEU A 277 -30.18 10.11 -13.21
C LEU A 277 -29.33 11.39 -13.22
N LYS A 278 -29.61 12.34 -14.13
CA LYS A 278 -28.95 13.66 -14.15
C LYS A 278 -29.16 14.43 -12.86
N ALA A 279 -30.41 14.50 -12.38
CA ALA A 279 -30.74 15.20 -11.14
C ALA A 279 -30.06 14.54 -9.92
N LEU A 280 -30.11 13.21 -9.86
CA LEU A 280 -29.46 12.42 -8.82
C LEU A 280 -27.96 12.64 -8.78
N PHE A 281 -27.27 12.65 -9.93
CA PHE A 281 -25.81 12.81 -9.96
C PHE A 281 -25.39 14.20 -9.50
N ASN A 282 -26.21 15.21 -9.75
CA ASN A 282 -25.99 16.55 -9.22
C ASN A 282 -26.20 16.60 -7.70
N GLU A 283 -27.24 15.92 -7.20
CA GLU A 283 -27.55 15.85 -5.77
C GLU A 283 -26.49 15.07 -4.99
N MET A 284 -26.10 13.89 -5.48
CA MET A 284 -25.05 13.06 -4.91
C MET A 284 -23.64 13.54 -5.25
N ARG A 285 -23.48 14.53 -6.15
CA ARG A 285 -22.19 15.02 -6.66
C ARG A 285 -21.21 13.92 -7.10
N ILE A 286 -21.73 12.76 -7.50
CA ILE A 286 -20.97 11.62 -8.01
C ILE A 286 -21.50 11.30 -9.40
N ASN A 287 -20.58 11.18 -10.36
CA ASN A 287 -20.89 10.75 -11.71
C ASN A 287 -20.82 9.22 -11.82
N PHE A 288 -21.98 8.58 -12.03
CA PHE A 288 -22.11 7.14 -12.21
C PHE A 288 -22.22 6.69 -13.67
N TYR A 289 -22.13 7.60 -14.66
CA TYR A 289 -22.33 7.24 -16.08
C TYR A 289 -21.42 6.11 -16.55
N SER A 290 -20.15 6.13 -16.15
CA SER A 290 -19.21 5.03 -16.45
C SER A 290 -19.70 3.70 -15.88
N SER A 291 -20.17 3.67 -14.63
CA SER A 291 -20.67 2.46 -13.98
C SER A 291 -21.94 1.93 -14.64
N LEU A 292 -22.84 2.83 -15.05
CA LEU A 292 -24.10 2.47 -15.70
C LEU A 292 -23.91 1.89 -17.11
N TYR A 293 -23.02 2.48 -17.90
CA TYR A 293 -22.91 2.18 -19.32
C TYR A 293 -21.75 1.25 -19.69
N GLN A 294 -20.85 0.91 -18.76
CA GLN A 294 -19.81 -0.09 -19.01
C GLN A 294 -20.20 -1.49 -18.51
N ASN A 295 -20.97 -1.59 -17.43
CA ASN A 295 -21.38 -2.87 -16.88
C ASN A 295 -22.49 -3.54 -17.74
N GLN A 296 -22.31 -4.81 -18.10
CA GLN A 296 -23.23 -5.50 -19.00
C GLN A 296 -24.62 -5.75 -18.39
N GLU A 297 -24.69 -6.09 -17.10
CA GLU A 297 -25.95 -6.36 -16.41
C GLU A 297 -26.79 -5.08 -16.32
N VAL A 298 -26.13 -3.96 -15.99
CA VAL A 298 -26.78 -2.65 -15.89
C VAL A 298 -27.24 -2.15 -17.27
N LYS A 299 -26.42 -2.35 -18.32
CA LYS A 299 -26.83 -2.07 -19.71
C LYS A 299 -28.07 -2.86 -20.12
N ASN A 300 -28.12 -4.15 -19.78
CA ASN A 300 -29.27 -4.99 -20.09
C ASN A 300 -30.54 -4.48 -19.39
N ALA A 301 -30.43 -4.08 -18.11
CA ALA A 301 -31.54 -3.48 -17.38
C ALA A 301 -32.03 -2.17 -18.02
N LEU A 302 -31.12 -1.27 -18.41
CA LEU A 302 -31.47 -0.03 -19.12
C LEU A 302 -32.10 -0.29 -20.49
N ALA A 303 -31.69 -1.32 -21.21
CA ALA A 303 -32.27 -1.68 -22.50
C ALA A 303 -33.74 -2.08 -22.40
N LEU A 304 -34.17 -2.63 -21.25
CA LEU A 304 -35.58 -2.99 -21.02
C LEU A 304 -36.49 -1.76 -20.82
N THR A 305 -35.93 -0.59 -20.49
CA THR A 305 -36.70 0.64 -20.26
C THR A 305 -36.86 1.49 -21.53
N ALA A 306 -35.98 1.29 -22.54
CA ALA A 306 -36.05 1.96 -23.84
C ALA A 306 -37.04 1.26 -24.80
N LYS A 307 -38.27 1.76 -24.88
CA LYS A 307 -39.39 1.11 -25.59
C LYS A 307 -39.53 1.63 -27.02
N THR A 308 -39.20 2.89 -27.31
CA THR A 308 -39.30 3.47 -28.67
C THR A 308 -37.98 3.43 -29.45
N PRO A 309 -38.01 3.54 -30.80
CA PRO A 309 -36.80 3.66 -31.62
C PRO A 309 -35.91 4.86 -31.23
N GLU A 310 -36.51 5.99 -30.88
CA GLU A 310 -35.81 7.19 -30.43
C GLU A 310 -35.08 6.94 -29.11
N GLU A 311 -35.76 6.35 -28.12
CA GLU A 311 -35.17 6.01 -26.82
C GLU A 311 -34.00 5.03 -26.97
N LYS A 312 -34.14 4.02 -27.84
CA LYS A 312 -33.06 3.07 -28.15
C LYS A 312 -31.86 3.77 -28.77
N THR A 313 -32.09 4.74 -29.66
CA THR A 313 -31.03 5.54 -30.29
C THR A 313 -30.30 6.40 -29.26
N THR A 314 -31.04 7.03 -28.34
CA THR A 314 -30.47 7.79 -27.22
C THR A 314 -29.64 6.89 -26.32
N LEU A 315 -30.17 5.73 -25.91
CA LEU A 315 -29.44 4.76 -25.09
C LEU A 315 -28.14 4.30 -25.76
N ILE A 316 -28.18 3.95 -27.05
CA ILE A 316 -26.97 3.55 -27.80
C ILE A 316 -25.95 4.69 -27.85
N THR A 317 -26.41 5.94 -27.99
CA THR A 317 -25.55 7.11 -28.01
C THR A 317 -24.85 7.32 -26.67
N GLU A 318 -25.57 7.19 -25.54
CA GLU A 318 -24.98 7.29 -24.20
C GLU A 318 -24.05 6.11 -23.89
N ILE A 319 -24.41 4.89 -24.30
CA ILE A 319 -23.52 3.73 -24.23
C ILE A 319 -22.23 4.05 -24.97
N ASN A 320 -22.29 4.45 -26.24
CA ASN A 320 -21.11 4.76 -27.06
C ASN A 320 -20.27 5.91 -26.49
N ARG A 321 -20.91 6.93 -25.92
CA ARG A 321 -20.22 8.07 -25.29
C ARG A 321 -19.39 7.66 -24.08
N TYR A 322 -19.91 6.76 -23.25
CA TYR A 322 -19.30 6.38 -21.97
C TYR A 322 -18.59 5.02 -21.98
N SER A 323 -18.64 4.29 -23.10
CA SER A 323 -17.92 3.02 -23.31
C SER A 323 -16.49 3.18 -23.86
N VAL A 324 -15.94 4.40 -23.91
CA VAL A 324 -14.71 4.70 -24.64
C VAL A 324 -13.41 4.22 -23.94
N PHE A 325 -12.64 3.38 -24.68
CA PHE A 325 -11.20 3.02 -24.65
C PHE A 325 -10.58 2.29 -23.42
N THR A 326 -10.68 0.95 -23.40
CA THR A 326 -9.53 0.12 -23.03
C THR A 326 -8.55 0.10 -24.21
N THR A 327 -7.31 0.53 -24.01
CA THR A 327 -6.23 0.55 -25.01
C THR A 327 -5.72 -0.83 -25.46
N LEU A 328 -6.55 -1.89 -25.40
CA LEU A 328 -6.14 -3.26 -25.72
C LEU A 328 -6.83 -3.91 -26.92
N ASP A 329 -7.93 -3.36 -27.45
CA ASP A 329 -8.70 -4.01 -28.54
C ASP A 329 -8.54 -3.37 -29.94
N LYS A 330 -7.40 -2.71 -30.23
CA LYS A 330 -7.11 -2.23 -31.61
C LYS A 330 -6.53 -3.29 -32.55
N ASN A 331 -6.22 -4.50 -32.06
CA ASN A 331 -5.61 -5.56 -32.88
C ASN A 331 -6.57 -6.68 -33.29
N SER A 332 -7.80 -6.74 -32.78
CA SER A 332 -8.75 -7.81 -33.10
C SER A 332 -9.72 -7.48 -34.24
N LEU A 333 -9.75 -6.23 -34.73
CA LEU A 333 -10.62 -5.80 -35.84
C LEU A 333 -9.86 -5.41 -37.13
N LYS A 334 -8.60 -5.86 -37.27
CA LYS A 334 -7.87 -5.77 -38.55
C LYS A 334 -7.94 -7.03 -39.41
N HIS A 335 -8.60 -8.09 -38.93
CA HIS A 335 -8.86 -9.29 -39.71
C HIS A 335 -10.26 -9.84 -39.41
N SER A 336 -11.28 -9.23 -39.99
CA SER A 336 -12.60 -9.84 -40.21
C SER A 336 -13.28 -9.14 -41.38
#